data_AF-A0A970BUH2-F1
#
_entry.id   AF-A0A970BUH2-F1
#
_cell.length_a   1.000
_cell.length_b   1.000
_cell.length_c   1.000
_cell.angle_alpha   90.00
_cell.angle_beta   90.00
_cell.angle_gamma   90.00
#
_symmetry.space_group_name_H-M   'P 1'
#
loop_
_entity.id
_entity.type
_entity.pdbx_description
1 polymer ?
#
loop_
_entity_poly.entity_id
_entity_poly.type
_entity_poly.pdbx_seq_one_letter_code
_entity_poly.pdbx_strand_id
1 'polypeptide(L)'
;MNIARGRIILYACIGLLFGIIDWFYLDWLANAWSGASITPALGIPLVLMMNYGIWLIPIIPVVFYEARRAERMSAPMVAGALTWSLAMVSYYAYYALLLSLGKLVHLEHLSLFGPKHETFWREYWGMFNRIILSQYLEWTAIAVVGGAAAGAAAFWLTRRVTLEAGTVEG
;
A
#
# COMPACT_ATOMS: atom_id res chain seq x y z
N MET A 1 -6.16 -27.93 1.69
CA MET A 1 -5.60 -26.77 0.96
C MET A 1 -4.08 -26.83 1.05
N ASN A 2 -3.33 -26.75 -0.06
CA ASN A 2 -1.85 -26.77 -0.02
C ASN A 2 -1.37 -25.59 0.84
N ILE A 3 -0.51 -25.83 1.85
CA ILE A 3 -0.06 -24.84 2.82
C ILE A 3 0.54 -23.61 2.12
N ALA A 4 1.25 -23.80 1.00
CA ALA A 4 1.80 -22.70 0.20
C ALA A 4 0.71 -21.81 -0.41
N ARG A 5 -0.37 -22.42 -0.92
CA ARG A 5 -1.52 -21.66 -1.47
C ARG A 5 -2.24 -20.87 -0.38
N GLY A 6 -2.39 -21.45 0.81
CA GLY A 6 -3.01 -20.76 1.95
C GLY A 6 -2.26 -19.49 2.36
N ARG A 7 -0.92 -19.52 2.36
CA ARG A 7 -0.09 -18.34 2.67
C ARG A 7 -0.25 -17.22 1.64
N ILE A 8 -0.22 -17.56 0.36
CA ILE A 8 -0.37 -16.57 -0.72
C ILE A 8 -1.74 -15.88 -0.61
N ILE A 9 -2.80 -16.63 -0.33
CA ILE A 9 -4.14 -16.07 -0.10
C ILE A 9 -4.13 -15.15 1.12
N LEU A 10 -3.48 -15.55 2.22
CA LEU A 10 -3.37 -14.70 3.41
C LEU A 10 -2.66 -13.37 3.11
N TYR A 11 -1.53 -13.41 2.40
CA TYR A 11 -0.78 -12.21 2.00
C TYR A 11 -1.61 -11.30 1.11
N ALA A 12 -2.37 -11.89 0.18
CA ALA A 12 -3.32 -11.16 -0.65
C ALA A 12 -4.41 -10.48 0.18
N CYS A 13 -5.02 -11.19 1.12
CA CYS A 13 -6.03 -10.64 2.02
C CYS A 13 -5.46 -9.50 2.90
N ILE A 14 -4.25 -9.67 3.43
CA ILE A 14 -3.57 -8.62 4.21
C ILE A 14 -3.40 -7.35 3.37
N GLY A 15 -2.89 -7.49 2.15
CA GLY A 15 -2.74 -6.36 1.22
C GLY A 15 -4.07 -5.68 0.94
N LEU A 16 -5.08 -6.44 0.51
CA LEU A 16 -6.40 -5.91 0.17
C LEU A 16 -7.05 -5.16 1.35
N LEU A 17 -7.05 -5.75 2.55
CA LEU A 17 -7.62 -5.12 3.74
C LEU A 17 -6.84 -3.87 4.12
N PHE A 18 -5.51 -3.94 4.10
CA PHE A 18 -4.66 -2.81 4.42
C PHE A 18 -4.91 -1.62 3.50
N GLY A 19 -4.99 -1.82 2.18
CA GLY A 19 -5.21 -0.70 1.25
C GLY A 19 -6.53 0.05 1.46
N ILE A 20 -7.59 -0.65 1.89
CA ILE A 20 -8.86 0.01 2.27
C ILE A 20 -8.68 0.83 3.55
N ILE A 21 -8.00 0.27 4.55
CA ILE A 21 -7.74 0.95 5.83
C ILE A 21 -6.82 2.16 5.63
N ASP A 22 -5.80 2.03 4.78
CA ASP A 22 -4.83 3.08 4.48
C ASP A 22 -5.50 4.31 3.85
N TRP A 23 -6.57 4.11 3.07
CA TRP A 23 -7.38 5.23 2.57
C TRP A 23 -7.92 6.10 3.70
N PHE A 24 -8.51 5.49 4.74
CA PHE A 24 -8.99 6.23 5.91
C PHE A 24 -7.85 6.86 6.71
N TYR A 25 -6.70 6.19 6.78
CA TYR A 25 -5.52 6.74 7.44
C TYR A 25 -5.02 8.00 6.73
N LEU A 26 -4.92 7.98 5.39
CA LEU A 26 -4.46 9.13 4.61
C LEU A 26 -5.48 10.27 4.59
N ASP A 27 -6.78 9.95 4.55
CA ASP A 27 -7.83 10.96 4.70
C ASP A 27 -7.77 11.63 6.09
N TRP A 28 -7.66 10.82 7.16
CA TRP A 28 -7.44 11.35 8.50
C TRP A 28 -6.16 12.17 8.60
N LEU A 29 -5.06 11.68 8.03
CA LEU A 29 -3.77 12.37 8.05
C LEU A 29 -3.88 13.73 7.36
N ALA A 30 -4.51 13.80 6.17
CA ALA A 30 -4.72 15.05 5.44
C ALA A 30 -5.57 16.06 6.25
N ASN A 31 -6.67 15.59 6.86
CA ASN A 31 -7.55 16.43 7.66
C ASN A 31 -6.88 16.91 8.96
N ALA A 32 -6.20 16.01 9.69
CA ALA A 32 -5.47 16.36 10.90
C ALA A 32 -4.32 17.35 10.64
N TRP A 33 -3.65 17.23 9.50
CA TRP A 33 -2.56 18.12 9.12
C TRP A 33 -3.02 19.50 8.65
N SER A 34 -4.19 19.60 8.02
CA SER A 34 -4.77 20.88 7.59
C SER A 34 -5.01 21.88 8.73
N GLY A 35 -5.15 21.39 9.97
CA GLY A 35 -5.32 22.19 11.18
C GLY A 35 -4.05 22.41 12.02
N ALA A 36 -2.92 21.82 11.63
CA ALA A 36 -1.70 21.84 12.44
C ALA A 36 -0.83 23.07 12.14
N SER A 37 -0.50 23.85 13.18
CA SER A 37 0.41 25.02 13.10
C SER A 37 1.89 24.61 13.03
N ILE A 38 2.22 23.60 12.22
CA ILE A 38 3.58 23.10 12.04
C ILE A 38 4.22 23.82 10.85
N THR A 39 5.48 24.22 11.00
CA THR A 39 6.22 24.87 9.91
C THR A 39 6.39 23.91 8.73
N PRO A 40 6.26 24.38 7.48
CA PRO A 40 6.36 23.52 6.29
C PRO A 40 7.66 22.70 6.21
N ALA A 41 8.76 23.24 6.74
CA ALA A 41 10.08 22.59 6.75
C ALA A 41 10.14 21.31 7.59
N LEU A 42 9.39 21.25 8.70
CA LEU A 42 9.27 20.03 9.52
C LEU A 42 8.07 19.18 9.09
N GLY A 43 7.07 19.82 8.52
CA GLY A 43 5.81 19.19 8.16
C GLY A 43 5.88 18.17 7.05
N ILE A 44 6.44 18.59 5.92
CA ILE A 44 6.49 17.76 4.71
C ILE A 44 7.28 16.46 4.97
N PRO A 45 8.49 16.49 5.58
CA PRO A 45 9.22 15.26 5.88
C PRO A 45 8.48 14.34 6.84
N LEU A 46 7.77 14.90 7.83
CA LEU A 46 7.01 14.11 8.79
C LEU A 46 5.84 13.38 8.13
N VAL A 47 5.07 14.07 7.28
CA VAL A 47 3.96 13.46 6.52
C VAL A 47 4.47 12.37 5.59
N LEU A 48 5.59 12.61 4.90
CA LEU A 48 6.21 11.58 4.07
C LEU A 48 6.65 10.37 4.89
N MET A 49 7.29 10.58 6.05
CA MET A 49 7.72 9.50 6.94
C MET A 49 6.52 8.69 7.45
N MET A 50 5.45 9.36 7.86
CA MET A 50 4.21 8.72 8.32
C MET A 50 3.56 7.91 7.21
N ASN A 51 3.50 8.48 6.00
CA ASN A 51 2.99 7.78 4.82
C ASN A 51 3.88 6.56 4.48
N TYR A 52 5.17 6.71 4.22
CA TYR A 52 6.01 5.53 3.92
C TYR A 52 6.07 4.51 5.07
N GLY A 53 6.02 4.98 6.32
CA GLY A 53 6.07 4.15 7.52
C GLY A 53 4.85 3.23 7.67
N ILE A 54 3.64 3.73 7.40
CA ILE A 54 2.42 2.91 7.55
C ILE A 54 2.43 1.71 6.60
N TRP A 55 2.94 1.89 5.38
CA TRP A 55 3.04 0.83 4.37
C TRP A 55 3.98 -0.31 4.77
N LEU A 56 4.91 -0.08 5.70
CA LEU A 56 5.79 -1.14 6.20
C LEU A 56 5.09 -2.08 7.20
N ILE A 57 4.01 -1.64 7.85
CA ILE A 57 3.26 -2.42 8.84
C ILE A 57 2.76 -3.77 8.28
N PRO A 58 2.10 -3.84 7.12
CA PRO A 58 1.69 -5.13 6.56
C PRO A 58 2.86 -5.88 5.89
N ILE A 59 3.86 -5.16 5.36
CA ILE A 59 4.93 -5.75 4.57
C ILE A 59 5.94 -6.50 5.44
N ILE A 60 6.45 -5.85 6.50
CA ILE A 60 7.44 -6.43 7.42
C ILE A 60 7.03 -7.84 7.90
N PRO A 61 5.85 -8.05 8.53
CA PRO A 61 5.48 -9.36 9.05
C PRO A 61 5.39 -10.40 7.93
N VAL A 62 4.86 -10.04 6.75
CA VAL A 62 4.76 -10.97 5.62
C VAL A 62 6.15 -11.39 5.12
N VAL A 63 7.03 -10.44 4.86
CA VAL A 63 8.35 -10.74 4.27
C VAL A 63 9.24 -11.51 5.25
N PHE A 64 9.21 -11.19 6.54
CA PHE A 64 9.96 -11.95 7.55
C PHE A 64 9.38 -13.35 7.77
N TYR A 65 8.05 -13.48 7.75
CA TYR A 65 7.40 -14.78 7.89
C TYR A 65 7.75 -15.72 6.72
N GLU A 66 7.78 -15.21 5.48
CA GLU A 66 8.17 -16.04 4.32
C GLU A 66 9.69 -16.25 4.27
N ALA A 67 10.50 -15.24 4.60
CA ALA A 67 11.97 -15.34 4.63
C ALA A 67 12.49 -16.44 5.55
N ARG A 68 11.87 -16.63 6.72
CA ARG A 68 12.21 -17.68 7.68
C ARG A 68 11.96 -19.10 7.17
N ARG A 69 11.11 -19.27 6.15
CA ARG A 69 10.71 -20.58 5.62
C ARG A 69 11.23 -20.85 4.22
N ALA A 70 11.55 -19.79 3.49
CA ALA A 70 11.96 -19.88 2.11
C ALA A 70 13.39 -20.40 1.97
N GLU A 71 13.62 -21.31 1.04
CA GLU A 71 14.96 -21.70 0.61
C GLU A 71 15.61 -20.64 -0.30
N ARG A 72 14.78 -19.88 -1.04
CA ARG A 72 15.23 -18.91 -2.04
C ARG A 72 14.73 -17.52 -1.71
N MET A 73 15.59 -16.53 -1.93
CA MET A 73 15.28 -15.09 -1.74
C MET A 73 14.07 -14.63 -2.56
N SER A 74 13.81 -15.26 -3.72
CA SER A 74 12.68 -14.90 -4.57
C SER A 74 11.31 -15.06 -3.89
N ALA A 75 11.16 -15.99 -2.94
CA ALA A 75 9.88 -16.22 -2.28
C ALA A 75 9.43 -15.03 -1.40
N PRO A 76 10.24 -14.51 -0.44
CA PRO A 76 9.87 -13.30 0.29
C PRO A 76 9.81 -12.05 -0.61
N MET A 77 10.60 -11.97 -1.69
CA MET A 77 10.48 -10.87 -2.67
C MET A 77 9.08 -10.86 -3.31
N VAL A 78 8.62 -12.01 -3.81
CA VAL A 78 7.29 -12.14 -4.43
C VAL A 78 6.19 -11.91 -3.39
N ALA A 79 6.34 -12.40 -2.16
CA ALA A 79 5.36 -12.19 -1.10
C ALA A 79 5.21 -10.70 -0.74
N GLY A 80 6.32 -9.97 -0.63
CA GLY A 80 6.31 -8.53 -0.38
C GLY A 80 5.69 -7.76 -1.56
N ALA A 81 6.15 -8.02 -2.78
CA ALA A 81 5.62 -7.38 -3.99
C ALA A 81 4.12 -7.63 -4.18
N LEU A 82 3.65 -8.87 -3.94
CA LEU A 82 2.24 -9.25 -4.04
C LEU A 82 1.38 -8.49 -3.02
N THR A 83 1.77 -8.53 -1.74
CA THR A 83 1.05 -7.86 -0.65
C THR A 83 0.91 -6.37 -0.91
N TRP A 84 2.01 -5.71 -1.25
CA TRP A 84 2.02 -4.27 -1.50
C TRP A 84 1.19 -3.91 -2.74
N SER A 85 1.34 -4.68 -3.82
CA SER A 85 0.58 -4.43 -5.06
C SER A 85 -0.93 -4.59 -4.84
N LEU A 86 -1.36 -5.57 -4.04
CA LEU A 86 -2.77 -5.75 -3.73
C LEU A 86 -3.32 -4.68 -2.80
N ALA A 87 -2.50 -4.14 -1.90
CA ALA A 87 -2.86 -2.93 -1.15
C ALA A 87 -3.05 -1.71 -2.08
N MET A 88 -2.20 -1.54 -3.09
CA MET A 88 -2.42 -0.49 -4.10
C MET A 88 -3.73 -0.71 -4.86
N VAL A 89 -4.01 -1.95 -5.31
CA VAL A 89 -5.25 -2.27 -6.00
C VAL A 89 -6.47 -1.92 -5.15
N SER A 90 -6.51 -2.35 -3.88
CA SER A 90 -7.68 -2.09 -3.03
C SER A 90 -7.81 -0.63 -2.63
N TYR A 91 -6.71 0.07 -2.36
CA TYR A 91 -6.70 1.50 -2.08
C TYR A 91 -7.35 2.30 -3.21
N TYR A 92 -6.84 2.13 -4.44
CA TYR A 92 -7.33 2.90 -5.59
C TYR A 92 -8.70 2.42 -6.08
N ALA A 93 -9.03 1.14 -5.92
CA ALA A 93 -10.38 0.66 -6.16
C ALA A 93 -11.39 1.28 -5.17
N TYR A 94 -11.04 1.35 -3.88
CA TYR A 94 -11.88 1.98 -2.88
C TYR A 94 -12.04 3.48 -3.15
N TYR A 95 -10.96 4.17 -3.51
CA TYR A 95 -11.01 5.57 -3.92
C TYR A 95 -11.92 5.76 -5.16
N ALA A 96 -11.81 4.92 -6.18
CA ALA A 96 -12.68 4.96 -7.35
C ALA A 96 -14.17 4.73 -7.01
N LEU A 97 -14.44 3.83 -6.06
CA LEU A 97 -15.80 3.61 -5.55
C LEU A 97 -16.33 4.87 -4.85
N LEU A 98 -15.55 5.51 -3.98
CA LEU A 98 -15.96 6.74 -3.31
C LEU A 98 -16.21 7.89 -4.29
N LEU A 99 -15.36 8.05 -5.31
CA LEU A 99 -15.57 9.01 -6.39
C LEU A 99 -16.90 8.75 -7.10
N SER A 100 -17.12 7.50 -7.50
CA SER A 100 -18.31 7.08 -8.25
C SER A 100 -19.60 7.21 -7.45
N LEU A 101 -19.50 7.11 -6.12
CA LEU A 101 -20.60 7.29 -5.18
C LEU A 101 -20.81 8.77 -4.77
N GLY A 102 -19.94 9.69 -5.19
CA GLY A 102 -19.96 11.09 -4.75
C GLY A 102 -19.71 11.25 -3.25
N LYS A 103 -18.87 10.37 -2.66
CA LYS A 103 -18.54 10.35 -1.24
C LYS A 103 -17.21 11.04 -0.91
N LEU A 104 -16.58 11.65 -1.91
CA LEU A 104 -15.40 12.48 -1.74
C LEU A 104 -15.82 13.93 -1.51
N VAL A 105 -15.22 14.56 -0.51
CA VAL A 105 -15.48 15.95 -0.15
C VAL A 105 -15.17 16.86 -1.34
N HIS A 106 -16.08 17.80 -1.63
CA HIS A 106 -15.99 18.75 -2.76
C HIS A 106 -16.11 18.13 -4.16
N LEU A 107 -16.41 16.83 -4.27
CA LEU A 107 -16.55 16.10 -5.53
C LEU A 107 -17.89 15.36 -5.61
N GLU A 108 -18.88 15.78 -4.82
CA GLU A 108 -20.19 15.15 -4.73
C GLU A 108 -20.93 15.21 -6.07
N HIS A 109 -20.68 16.25 -6.88
CA HIS A 109 -21.25 16.45 -8.21
C HIS A 109 -20.77 15.43 -9.26
N LEU A 110 -19.71 14.67 -8.96
CA LEU A 110 -19.18 13.61 -9.83
C LEU A 110 -19.80 12.23 -9.57
N SER A 111 -20.83 12.15 -8.74
CA SER A 111 -21.57 10.90 -8.50
C SER A 111 -22.16 10.31 -9.78
N LEU A 112 -21.97 9.01 -10.00
CA LEU A 112 -22.56 8.31 -11.14
C LEU A 112 -24.09 8.22 -11.06
N PHE A 113 -24.65 8.31 -9.85
CA PHE A 113 -26.08 8.15 -9.56
C PHE A 113 -26.86 9.47 -9.51
N GLY A 114 -26.20 10.61 -9.69
CA GLY A 114 -26.82 11.93 -9.71
C GLY A 114 -27.11 12.48 -11.11
N PRO A 115 -27.70 13.70 -11.20
CA PRO A 115 -27.86 14.42 -12.45
C PRO A 115 -26.53 14.69 -13.13
N LYS A 116 -26.44 14.45 -14.44
CA LYS A 116 -25.22 14.67 -15.23
C LYS A 116 -25.33 15.99 -15.98
N HIS A 117 -24.49 16.95 -15.60
CA HIS A 117 -24.32 18.21 -16.32
C HIS A 117 -23.44 18.02 -17.56
N GLU A 118 -23.39 19.01 -18.45
CA GLU A 118 -22.75 18.89 -19.78
C GLU A 118 -21.27 18.46 -19.73
N THR A 119 -20.52 18.89 -18.72
CA THR A 119 -19.10 18.58 -18.54
C THR A 119 -18.83 17.35 -17.67
N PHE A 120 -19.88 16.67 -17.16
CA PHE A 120 -19.77 15.59 -16.18
C PHE A 120 -18.74 14.52 -16.57
N TRP A 121 -18.84 13.97 -17.78
CA TRP A 121 -17.96 12.88 -18.21
C TRP A 121 -16.51 13.33 -18.39
N ARG A 122 -16.30 14.58 -18.81
CA ARG A 122 -14.97 15.16 -18.96
C ARG A 122 -14.31 15.34 -17.60
N GLU A 123 -15.05 15.85 -16.62
CA GLU A 123 -14.55 16.04 -15.26
C GLU A 123 -14.32 14.71 -14.55
N TYR A 124 -15.28 13.78 -14.61
CA TYR A 124 -15.17 12.46 -14.02
C TYR A 124 -13.96 11.70 -14.56
N TRP A 125 -13.80 11.60 -15.88
CA TRP A 125 -12.63 10.92 -16.46
C TRP A 125 -11.33 11.69 -16.27
N GLY A 126 -11.38 13.02 -16.20
CA GLY A 126 -10.24 13.84 -15.83
C GLY A 126 -9.72 13.49 -14.43
N MET A 127 -10.63 13.41 -13.46
CA MET A 127 -10.31 13.03 -12.09
C MET A 127 -9.84 11.58 -11.99
N PHE A 128 -10.57 10.65 -12.61
CA PHE A 128 -10.20 9.23 -12.61
C PHE A 128 -8.81 9.02 -13.23
N ASN A 129 -8.54 9.58 -14.41
CA ASN A 129 -7.26 9.35 -15.08
C ASN A 129 -6.09 9.99 -14.33
N ARG A 130 -6.26 11.21 -13.82
CA ARG A 130 -5.17 11.96 -13.18
C ARG A 130 -4.90 11.50 -11.75
N ILE A 131 -5.94 11.31 -10.95
CA ILE A 131 -5.80 11.08 -9.50
C ILE A 131 -5.81 9.60 -9.18
N ILE A 132 -6.58 8.79 -9.92
CA ILE A 132 -6.70 7.36 -9.64
C ILE A 132 -5.71 6.59 -10.51
N LEU A 133 -5.86 6.62 -11.83
CA LEU A 133 -5.08 5.77 -12.73
C LEU A 133 -3.60 6.14 -12.76
N SER A 134 -3.26 7.41 -12.96
CA SER A 134 -1.86 7.84 -13.04
C SER A 134 -1.10 7.58 -11.73
N GLN A 135 -1.71 7.93 -10.60
CA GLN A 135 -1.12 7.70 -9.28
C GLN A 135 -1.04 6.20 -8.98
N TYR A 136 -2.09 5.42 -9.27
CA TYR A 136 -2.04 3.96 -9.15
C TYR A 136 -0.85 3.36 -9.89
N LEU A 137 -0.63 3.72 -11.16
CA LEU A 137 0.47 3.17 -11.95
C LEU A 137 1.84 3.52 -11.36
N GLU A 138 2.04 4.77 -10.94
CA GLU A 138 3.28 5.23 -10.30
C GLU A 138 3.55 4.47 -9.00
N TRP A 139 2.56 4.44 -8.12
CA TRP A 139 2.69 3.82 -6.80
C TRP A 139 2.73 2.29 -6.86
N THR A 140 2.10 1.65 -7.86
CA THR A 140 2.24 0.21 -8.08
C THR A 140 3.65 -0.15 -8.51
N ALA A 141 4.33 0.66 -9.32
CA ALA A 141 5.73 0.42 -9.65
C ALA A 141 6.61 0.45 -8.39
N ILE A 142 6.37 1.42 -7.50
CA ILE A 142 7.04 1.50 -6.19
C ILE A 142 6.68 0.29 -5.32
N ALA A 143 5.42 -0.13 -5.29
CA ALA A 143 4.96 -1.28 -4.52
C ALA A 143 5.65 -2.59 -4.93
N VAL A 144 5.80 -2.82 -6.23
CA VAL A 144 6.49 -4.00 -6.77
C VAL A 144 7.96 -3.99 -6.38
N VAL A 145 8.66 -2.86 -6.63
CA VAL A 145 10.10 -2.75 -6.36
C VAL A 145 10.38 -2.74 -4.86
N GLY A 146 9.64 -1.94 -4.09
CA GLY A 146 9.77 -1.79 -2.65
C GLY A 146 9.42 -3.08 -1.91
N GLY A 147 8.34 -3.77 -2.31
CA GLY A 147 7.96 -5.06 -1.75
C GLY A 147 9.00 -6.14 -2.03
N ALA A 148 9.54 -6.18 -3.25
CA ALA A 148 10.63 -7.10 -3.60
C ALA A 148 11.90 -6.78 -2.79
N ALA A 149 12.30 -5.51 -2.71
CA ALA A 149 13.48 -5.07 -1.95
C ALA A 149 13.37 -5.40 -0.46
N ALA A 150 12.21 -5.14 0.16
CA ALA A 150 11.93 -5.51 1.55
C ALA A 150 12.02 -7.03 1.76
N GLY A 151 11.50 -7.82 0.80
CA GLY A 151 11.62 -9.27 0.80
C GLY A 151 13.06 -9.77 0.74
N ALA A 152 13.87 -9.18 -0.15
CA ALA A 152 15.29 -9.49 -0.27
C ALA A 152 16.07 -9.14 1.02
N ALA A 153 15.83 -7.95 1.57
CA ALA A 153 16.44 -7.51 2.82
C ALA A 153 16.08 -8.43 3.99
N ALA A 154 14.79 -8.78 4.14
CA ALA A 154 14.34 -9.69 5.19
C ALA A 154 14.98 -11.09 5.07
N PHE A 155 15.12 -11.61 3.85
CA PHE A 155 15.81 -12.87 3.60
C PHE A 155 17.28 -12.81 4.04
N TRP A 156 18.00 -11.77 3.62
CA TRP A 156 19.41 -11.60 3.98
C TRP A 156 19.61 -11.46 5.49
N LEU A 157 18.79 -10.64 6.16
CA LEU A 157 18.83 -10.46 7.61
C LEU A 157 18.57 -11.78 8.35
N THR A 158 17.55 -12.52 7.92
CA THR A 158 17.20 -13.80 8.55
C THR A 158 18.35 -14.81 8.43
N ARG A 159 19.02 -14.88 7.27
CA ARG A 159 20.16 -15.79 7.07
C ARG A 159 21.39 -15.39 7.87
N ARG A 160 21.67 -14.09 8.03
CA ARG A 160 22.77 -13.62 8.89
C ARG A 160 22.57 -14.02 10.35
N VAL A 161 21.38 -13.78 10.90
CA VAL A 161 21.06 -14.14 12.28
C VAL A 161 21.21 -15.64 12.53
N THR A 162 20.80 -16.49 11.57
CA THR A 162 20.99 -17.94 11.70
C THR A 162 22.46 -18.36 11.69
N LEU A 163 23.30 -17.72 10.87
CA LEU A 163 24.73 -18.02 10.81
C LEU A 163 25.44 -17.62 12.12
N GLU A 164 25.14 -16.43 12.65
CA GLU A 164 25.72 -15.96 13.91
C GLU A 164 25.31 -16.85 15.10
N ALA A 165 24.06 -17.30 15.17
CA ALA A 165 23.61 -18.24 16.19
C ALA A 165 24.36 -19.58 16.14
N GLY A 166 24.61 -20.12 14.94
CA GLY A 166 25.37 -21.37 14.77
C GLY A 166 26.85 -21.26 15.13
N THR A 167 27.45 -20.08 15.01
CA THR A 167 28.85 -19.84 15.42
C THR A 167 29.06 -19.69 16.92
N VAL A 168 28.01 -19.44 17.70
CA VAL A 168 28.08 -19.31 19.17
C VAL A 168 27.92 -20.67 19.87
N GLU A 169 27.32 -21.65 19.19
CA GLU A 169 27.05 -22.99 19.74
C GLU A 169 28.09 -24.07 19.35
N GLY A 170 29.10 -23.74 18.54
CA GLY A 170 30.17 -24.65 18.09
C GLY A 170 31.51 -24.37 18.76
#